data_AF-A0A7C7QR90-F1
#
_entry.id   AF-A0A7C7QR90-F1
#
_cell.length_a   1.000
_cell.length_b   1.000
_cell.length_c   1.000
_cell.angle_alpha   90.00
_cell.angle_beta   90.00
_cell.angle_gamma   90.00
#
_symmetry.space_group_name_H-M   'P 1'
#
loop_
_entity.id
_entity.type
_entity.pdbx_description
1 polymer ?
#
loop_
_entity_poly.entity_id
_entity_poly.type
_entity_poly.pdbx_seq_one_letter_code
_entity_poly.pdbx_strand_id
1 'polypeptide(L)'
;MSGMPRSKIGETRERLEALKRDLMDFAEALERQHAALRRLQANWPPGSQQDQALREVQACTATAAAMVQQMGRRMPQIESLFKSAQAELAAEEKEHEQLTALYEVSQVVNSTLDLSEVLNIVMDTIISLTGAERGFLMLLNEETGELDFKVARNMDRETLAGSSFEISRTVVNRVAVEGEPILTTNAQADPRFSAQASVVSYSLRSIFCVPLKV
;
A
#
# COMPACT_ATOMS: atom_id res chain seq x y z
N MET A 1 16.42 -7.31 -1.21
CA MET A 1 17.51 -6.42 -1.69
C MET A 1 16.88 -5.36 -2.58
N SER A 2 16.46 -4.22 -2.03
CA SER A 2 15.93 -3.11 -2.83
C SER A 2 16.58 -1.83 -2.30
N GLY A 3 17.68 -1.44 -2.95
CA GLY A 3 18.40 -0.21 -2.67
C GLY A 3 17.72 0.92 -3.43
N MET A 4 17.03 1.79 -2.68
CA MET A 4 16.40 3.03 -3.16
C MET A 4 17.35 3.84 -4.08
N PRO A 5 16.84 4.50 -5.14
CA PRO A 5 17.63 5.31 -6.08
C PRO A 5 17.97 6.71 -5.51
N ARG A 6 18.49 6.79 -4.28
CA ARG A 6 18.88 8.07 -3.64
C ARG A 6 20.13 8.73 -4.25
N SER A 7 20.79 8.10 -5.23
CA SER A 7 22.11 8.52 -5.72
C SER A 7 22.08 9.50 -6.92
N LYS A 8 21.23 9.27 -7.92
CA LYS A 8 21.29 10.01 -9.21
C LYS A 8 20.90 11.49 -9.10
N ILE A 9 20.00 11.84 -8.18
CA ILE A 9 19.49 13.21 -8.04
C ILE A 9 20.52 14.11 -7.35
N GLY A 10 21.17 13.62 -6.30
CA GLY A 10 22.25 14.35 -5.62
C GLY A 10 23.43 14.59 -6.56
N GLU A 11 23.82 13.57 -7.33
CA GLU A 11 24.90 13.64 -8.31
C GLU A 11 24.61 14.64 -9.44
N THR A 12 23.35 14.71 -9.90
CA THR A 12 22.94 15.67 -10.94
C THR A 12 22.96 17.11 -10.42
N ARG A 13 22.53 17.34 -9.18
CA ARG A 13 22.58 18.66 -8.54
C ARG A 13 24.02 19.13 -8.34
N GLU A 14 24.88 18.24 -7.88
CA GLU A 14 26.29 18.55 -7.65
C GLU A 14 27.02 18.90 -8.96
N ARG A 15 26.73 18.18 -10.04
CA ARG A 15 27.21 18.51 -11.41
C ARG A 15 26.69 19.85 -11.91
N LEU A 16 25.43 20.19 -11.62
CA LEU A 16 24.84 21.47 -12.02
C LEU A 16 25.52 22.64 -11.29
N GLU A 17 25.81 22.48 -9.99
CA GLU A 17 26.54 23.49 -9.21
C GLU A 17 28.01 23.62 -9.63
N ALA A 18 28.67 22.51 -9.99
CA ALA A 18 30.00 22.55 -10.59
C ALA A 18 30.00 23.33 -11.91
N LEU A 19 29.07 23.00 -12.83
CA LEU A 19 28.92 23.69 -14.11
C LEU A 19 28.63 25.18 -13.95
N LYS A 20 27.82 25.55 -12.95
CA LYS A 20 27.53 26.96 -12.63
C LYS A 20 28.77 27.71 -12.18
N ARG A 21 29.62 27.10 -11.34
CA ARG A 21 30.91 27.67 -10.93
C ARG A 21 31.85 27.84 -12.12
N ASP A 22 32.00 26.79 -12.93
CA ASP A 22 32.86 26.82 -14.12
C ASP A 22 32.43 27.92 -15.11
N LEU A 23 31.12 28.11 -15.30
CA LEU A 23 30.57 29.17 -16.14
C LEU A 23 30.84 30.57 -15.58
N MET A 24 30.78 30.75 -14.26
CA MET A 24 31.11 32.02 -13.62
C MET A 24 32.60 32.35 -13.73
N ASP A 25 33.47 31.36 -13.49
CA ASP A 25 34.92 31.52 -13.63
C ASP A 25 35.31 31.82 -15.09
N PHE A 26 34.65 31.16 -16.05
CA PHE A 26 34.86 31.42 -17.47
C PHE A 26 34.37 32.82 -17.90
N ALA A 27 33.22 33.28 -17.38
CA ALA A 27 32.73 34.62 -17.62
C ALA A 27 33.73 35.68 -17.11
N GLU A 28 34.28 35.48 -15.91
CA GLU A 28 35.26 36.39 -15.32
C GLU A 28 36.59 36.40 -16.11
N ALA A 29 37.04 35.23 -16.59
CA ALA A 29 38.22 35.11 -17.44
C ALA A 29 38.04 35.84 -18.78
N LEU A 30 36.86 35.73 -19.41
CA LEU A 30 36.52 36.43 -20.64
C LEU A 30 36.49 37.94 -20.46
N GLU A 31 35.93 38.44 -19.36
CA GLU A 31 35.92 39.88 -19.06
C GLU A 31 37.34 40.43 -18.90
N ARG A 32 38.23 39.69 -18.22
CA ARG A 32 39.66 40.05 -18.09
C ARG A 32 40.37 40.07 -19.43
N GLN A 33 40.13 39.07 -20.28
CA GLN A 33 40.71 39.00 -21.63
C GLN A 33 40.23 40.16 -22.51
N HIS A 34 38.95 40.47 -22.48
CA HIS A 34 38.36 41.57 -23.25
C HIS A 34 38.92 42.94 -22.81
N ALA A 35 39.10 43.14 -21.49
CA ALA A 35 39.74 44.34 -20.95
C ALA A 35 41.22 44.47 -21.38
N ALA A 36 41.97 43.36 -21.41
CA ALA A 36 43.36 43.36 -21.88
C ALA A 36 43.46 43.71 -23.38
N LEU A 37 42.58 43.15 -24.22
CA LEU A 37 42.53 43.45 -25.64
C LEU A 37 42.17 44.91 -25.94
N ARG A 38 41.26 45.52 -25.17
CA ARG A 38 40.96 46.96 -25.30
C ARG A 38 42.15 47.84 -24.94
N ARG A 39 42.89 47.49 -23.86
CA ARG A 39 44.10 48.23 -23.45
C ARG A 39 45.19 48.15 -24.53
N LEU A 40 45.36 46.99 -25.16
CA LEU A 40 46.32 46.82 -26.25
C LEU A 40 45.93 47.64 -27.49
N GLN A 41 44.65 47.69 -27.84
CA GLN A 41 44.18 48.49 -28.98
C GLN A 41 44.36 49.99 -28.77
N ALA A 42 44.13 50.48 -27.55
CA ALA A 42 44.28 51.92 -27.22
C ALA A 42 45.69 52.47 -27.49
N ASN A 43 46.70 51.58 -27.53
CA ASN A 43 48.10 51.94 -27.76
C ASN A 43 48.57 51.71 -29.21
N TRP A 44 47.68 51.28 -30.13
CA TRP A 44 48.06 50.92 -31.50
C TRP A 44 47.67 52.02 -32.53
N PRO A 45 48.50 52.32 -33.54
CA PRO A 45 48.16 53.30 -34.57
C PRO A 45 46.92 52.88 -35.39
N PRO A 46 45.90 53.76 -35.48
CA PRO A 46 44.62 53.44 -36.11
C PRO A 46 44.77 53.18 -37.61
N GLY A 47 44.06 52.16 -38.12
CA GLY A 47 44.01 51.86 -39.57
C GLY A 47 45.11 50.93 -40.10
N SER A 48 45.97 50.38 -39.23
CA SER A 48 46.93 49.33 -39.61
C SER A 48 46.24 47.96 -39.76
N GLN A 49 46.86 47.05 -40.52
CA GLN A 49 46.39 45.67 -40.69
C GLN A 49 46.24 44.93 -39.33
N GLN A 50 47.08 45.29 -38.34
CA GLN A 50 47.01 44.76 -36.98
C GLN A 50 45.84 45.34 -36.17
N ASP A 51 45.45 46.62 -36.35
CA ASP A 51 44.25 47.20 -35.72
C ASP A 51 42.97 46.55 -36.26
N GLN A 52 42.91 46.22 -37.56
CA GLN A 52 41.77 45.53 -38.15
C GLN A 52 41.61 44.09 -37.62
N ALA A 53 42.71 43.32 -37.56
CA ALA A 53 42.70 41.97 -36.97
C ALA A 53 42.32 41.98 -35.48
N LEU A 54 42.77 42.98 -34.72
CA LEU A 54 42.44 43.11 -33.30
C LEU A 54 40.95 43.45 -33.07
N ARG A 55 40.33 44.26 -33.94
CA ARG A 55 38.88 44.53 -33.90
C ARG A 55 38.05 43.28 -34.18
N GLU A 56 38.47 42.44 -35.13
CA GLU A 56 37.81 41.15 -35.40
C GLU A 56 37.87 40.21 -34.19
N VAL A 57 39.04 40.11 -33.54
CA VAL A 57 39.21 39.32 -32.30
C VAL A 57 38.36 39.88 -31.16
N GLN A 58 38.29 41.20 -30.99
CA GLN A 58 37.42 41.82 -29.97
C GLN A 58 35.92 41.58 -30.23
N ALA A 59 35.48 41.67 -31.49
CA ALA A 59 34.09 41.37 -31.85
C ALA A 59 33.74 39.90 -31.57
N CYS A 60 34.66 38.98 -31.87
CA CYS A 60 34.49 37.55 -31.58
C CYS A 60 34.42 37.28 -30.06
N THR A 61 35.33 37.88 -29.26
CA THR A 61 35.30 37.73 -27.79
C THR A 61 34.08 38.39 -27.14
N ALA A 62 33.58 39.51 -27.67
CA ALA A 62 32.33 40.13 -27.21
C ALA A 62 31.12 39.20 -27.40
N THR A 63 31.06 38.52 -28.54
CA THR A 63 29.98 37.58 -28.89
C THR A 63 30.02 36.36 -27.97
N ALA A 64 31.22 35.80 -27.72
CA ALA A 64 31.42 34.71 -26.78
C ALA A 64 31.00 35.10 -25.34
N ALA A 65 31.38 36.28 -24.87
CA ALA A 65 30.97 36.78 -23.55
C ALA A 65 29.45 36.95 -23.42
N ALA A 66 28.80 37.49 -24.46
CA ALA A 66 27.34 37.63 -24.48
C ALA A 66 26.63 36.27 -24.40
N MET A 67 27.15 35.25 -25.08
CA MET A 67 26.59 33.89 -25.05
C MET A 67 26.72 33.23 -23.67
N VAL A 68 27.86 33.41 -22.99
CA VAL A 68 28.07 32.93 -21.61
C VAL A 68 27.15 33.64 -20.62
N GLN A 69 26.99 34.96 -20.73
CA GLN A 69 26.05 35.71 -19.90
C GLN A 69 24.60 35.29 -20.14
N GLN A 70 24.22 35.02 -21.39
CA GLN A 70 22.90 34.50 -21.74
C GLN A 70 22.67 33.11 -21.14
N MET A 71 23.69 32.24 -21.17
CA MET A 71 23.64 30.91 -20.54
C MET A 71 23.50 31.02 -19.01
N GLY A 72 24.25 31.94 -18.38
CA GLY A 72 24.13 32.25 -16.95
C GLY A 72 22.74 32.74 -16.54
N ARG A 73 22.05 33.52 -17.39
CA ARG A 73 20.66 33.97 -17.14
C ARG A 73 19.61 32.87 -17.27
N ARG A 74 19.86 31.85 -18.09
CA ARG A 74 18.95 30.70 -18.27
C ARG A 74 19.16 29.61 -17.22
N MET A 75 20.35 29.53 -16.62
CA MET A 75 20.68 28.57 -15.57
C MET A 75 19.68 28.55 -14.39
N PRO A 76 19.29 29.69 -13.77
CA PRO A 76 18.30 29.68 -12.69
C PRO A 76 16.91 29.20 -13.15
N GLN A 77 16.56 29.41 -14.43
CA GLN A 77 15.30 28.90 -14.98
C GLN A 77 15.35 27.38 -15.06
N ILE A 78 16.45 26.80 -15.57
CA ILE A 78 16.66 25.35 -15.61
C ILE A 78 16.62 24.76 -14.20
N GLU A 79 17.29 25.39 -13.23
CA GLU A 79 17.29 24.95 -11.83
C GLU A 79 15.88 24.95 -11.23
N SER A 80 15.09 26.00 -11.49
CA SER A 80 13.70 26.08 -11.03
C SER A 80 12.80 25.00 -11.64
N LEU A 81 12.95 24.71 -12.94
CA LEU A 81 12.21 23.67 -13.65
C LEU A 81 12.57 22.28 -13.14
N PHE A 82 13.86 22.01 -12.88
CA PHE A 82 14.28 20.76 -12.25
C PHE A 82 13.71 20.61 -10.84
N LYS A 83 13.67 21.69 -10.06
CA LYS A 83 13.12 21.67 -8.70
C LYS A 83 11.62 21.42 -8.68
N SER A 84 10.85 22.02 -9.59
CA SER A 84 9.41 21.78 -9.69
C SER A 84 9.10 20.37 -10.19
N ALA A 85 9.80 19.89 -11.23
CA ALA A 85 9.64 18.53 -11.73
C ALA A 85 9.98 17.46 -10.66
N GLN A 86 10.99 17.71 -9.82
CA GLN A 86 11.28 16.84 -8.67
C GLN A 86 10.17 16.86 -7.61
N ALA A 87 9.58 18.03 -7.35
CA ALA A 87 8.50 18.14 -6.39
C ALA A 87 7.22 17.42 -6.88
N GLU A 88 6.90 17.52 -8.17
CA GLU A 88 5.81 16.80 -8.81
C GLU A 88 6.03 15.27 -8.75
N LEU A 89 7.23 14.80 -9.11
CA LEU A 89 7.55 13.37 -9.04
C LEU A 89 7.47 12.82 -7.62
N ALA A 90 7.97 13.56 -6.63
CA ALA A 90 7.88 13.17 -5.22
C ALA A 90 6.45 13.18 -4.69
N ALA A 91 5.58 14.06 -5.20
CA ALA A 91 4.17 14.07 -4.85
C ALA A 91 3.44 12.84 -5.43
N GLU A 92 3.70 12.51 -6.71
CA GLU A 92 3.19 11.31 -7.38
C GLU A 92 3.65 10.01 -6.69
N GLU A 93 4.94 9.90 -6.36
CA GLU A 93 5.46 8.74 -5.62
C GLU A 93 4.75 8.58 -4.27
N LYS A 94 4.50 9.69 -3.56
CA LYS A 94 3.78 9.68 -2.29
C LYS A 94 2.31 9.28 -2.45
N GLU A 95 1.64 9.76 -3.50
CA GLU A 95 0.27 9.36 -3.82
C GLU A 95 0.18 7.86 -4.16
N HIS A 96 1.13 7.36 -4.94
CA HIS A 96 1.24 5.95 -5.26
C HIS A 96 1.48 5.09 -4.01
N GLU A 97 2.38 5.51 -3.11
CA GLU A 97 2.61 4.84 -1.82
C GLU A 97 1.33 4.80 -0.96
N GLN A 98 0.58 5.91 -0.91
CA GLN A 98 -0.69 5.98 -0.18
C GLN A 98 -1.75 5.05 -0.79
N LEU A 99 -1.89 5.03 -2.11
CA LEU A 99 -2.81 4.13 -2.81
C LEU A 99 -2.42 2.66 -2.60
N THR A 100 -1.12 2.35 -2.62
CA THR A 100 -0.61 0.99 -2.37
C THR A 100 -0.91 0.57 -0.93
N ALA A 101 -0.65 1.43 0.05
CA ALA A 101 -0.97 1.14 1.45
C ALA A 101 -2.49 0.98 1.68
N LEU A 102 -3.32 1.81 1.03
CA LEU A 102 -4.77 1.68 1.10
C LEU A 102 -5.26 0.38 0.44
N TYR A 103 -4.64 0.00 -0.68
CA TYR A 103 -4.90 -1.27 -1.35
C TYR A 103 -4.50 -2.46 -0.48
N GLU A 104 -3.33 -2.44 0.15
CA GLU A 104 -2.89 -3.47 1.10
C GLU A 104 -3.82 -3.58 2.30
N VAL A 105 -4.22 -2.44 2.90
CA VAL A 105 -5.20 -2.43 4.00
C VAL A 105 -6.55 -2.97 3.53
N SER A 106 -7.02 -2.58 2.36
CA SER A 106 -8.25 -3.12 1.75
C SER A 106 -8.13 -4.62 1.50
N GLN A 107 -6.97 -5.10 1.07
CA GLN A 107 -6.70 -6.52 0.90
C GLN A 107 -6.69 -7.26 2.24
N VAL A 108 -6.09 -6.68 3.29
CA VAL A 108 -6.07 -7.27 4.64
C VAL A 108 -7.48 -7.30 5.23
N VAL A 109 -8.29 -6.25 5.05
CA VAL A 109 -9.70 -6.23 5.46
C VAL A 109 -10.52 -7.25 4.68
N ASN A 110 -10.29 -7.39 3.36
CA ASN A 110 -10.92 -8.40 2.52
C ASN A 110 -10.36 -9.83 2.73
N SER A 111 -9.15 -9.99 3.25
CA SER A 111 -8.57 -11.30 3.58
C SER A 111 -8.91 -11.72 5.01
N THR A 112 -9.20 -10.77 5.89
CA THR A 112 -9.92 -11.01 7.15
C THR A 112 -11.34 -11.53 6.88
N LEU A 113 -11.80 -11.50 5.62
CA LEU A 113 -13.01 -12.14 5.11
C LEU A 113 -12.74 -13.54 4.50
N ASP A 114 -11.74 -14.32 4.96
CA ASP A 114 -11.98 -15.77 5.00
C ASP A 114 -12.99 -16.02 6.12
N LEU A 115 -14.27 -15.91 5.74
CA LEU A 115 -15.40 -16.17 6.62
C LEU A 115 -15.23 -17.49 7.37
N SER A 116 -14.60 -18.49 6.74
CA SER A 116 -14.31 -19.78 7.35
C SER A 116 -13.33 -19.65 8.52
N GLU A 117 -12.25 -18.88 8.36
CA GLU A 117 -11.25 -18.61 9.40
C GLU A 117 -11.86 -17.81 10.55
N VAL A 118 -12.65 -16.78 10.25
CA VAL A 118 -13.35 -15.99 11.27
C VAL A 118 -14.34 -16.87 12.06
N LEU A 119 -15.15 -17.66 11.38
CA LEU A 119 -16.11 -18.57 12.02
C LEU A 119 -15.41 -19.65 12.86
N ASN A 120 -14.24 -20.12 12.41
CA ASN A 120 -13.40 -21.03 13.17
C ASN A 120 -12.93 -20.41 14.49
N ILE A 121 -12.40 -19.19 14.45
CA ILE A 121 -11.93 -18.45 15.64
C ILE A 121 -13.09 -18.17 16.62
N VAL A 122 -14.24 -17.74 16.10
CA VAL A 122 -15.43 -17.46 16.91
C VAL A 122 -15.93 -18.74 17.59
N MET A 123 -16.02 -19.85 16.86
CA MET A 123 -16.49 -21.12 17.41
C MET A 123 -15.56 -21.65 18.51
N ASP A 124 -14.23 -21.58 18.31
CA ASP A 124 -13.25 -21.97 19.33
C ASP A 124 -13.42 -21.16 20.62
N THR A 125 -13.71 -19.87 20.48
CA THR A 125 -13.92 -18.98 21.62
C THR A 125 -15.20 -19.35 22.38
N ILE A 126 -16.29 -19.65 21.67
CA ILE A 126 -17.57 -20.06 22.28
C ILE A 126 -17.40 -21.38 23.04
N ILE A 127 -16.76 -22.38 22.44
CA ILE A 127 -16.50 -23.69 23.06
C ILE A 127 -15.67 -23.51 24.33
N SER A 128 -14.60 -22.71 24.26
CA SER A 128 -13.75 -22.44 25.42
C SER A 128 -14.47 -21.70 26.56
N LEU A 129 -15.39 -20.78 26.27
CA LEU A 129 -16.12 -20.03 27.29
C LEU A 129 -17.24 -20.84 27.94
N THR A 130 -17.90 -21.70 27.16
CA THR A 130 -19.02 -22.52 27.64
C THR A 130 -18.56 -23.83 28.29
N GLY A 131 -17.31 -24.26 28.06
CA GLY A 131 -16.82 -25.57 28.47
C GLY A 131 -17.50 -26.72 27.71
N ALA A 132 -18.04 -26.42 26.52
CA ALA A 132 -18.66 -27.43 25.68
C ALA A 132 -17.59 -28.38 25.10
N GLU A 133 -17.96 -29.64 24.87
CA GLU A 133 -17.05 -30.59 24.22
C GLU A 133 -16.90 -30.30 22.72
N ARG A 134 -17.97 -29.80 22.09
CA ARG A 134 -18.08 -29.61 20.62
C ARG A 134 -19.08 -28.49 20.29
N GLY A 135 -18.88 -27.82 19.17
CA GLY A 135 -19.74 -26.75 18.68
C GLY A 135 -19.74 -26.66 17.15
N PHE A 136 -20.87 -26.23 16.57
CA PHE A 136 -21.03 -26.12 15.12
C PHE A 136 -22.01 -25.01 14.73
N LEU A 137 -21.83 -24.48 13.51
CA LEU A 137 -22.73 -23.53 12.87
C LEU A 137 -23.23 -24.14 11.57
N MET A 138 -24.55 -24.10 11.38
CA MET A 138 -25.20 -24.50 10.14
C MET A 138 -25.97 -23.32 9.58
N LEU A 139 -25.94 -23.15 8.26
CA LEU A 139 -26.75 -22.17 7.55
C LEU A 139 -27.75 -22.88 6.67
N LEU A 140 -28.98 -22.35 6.63
CA LEU A 140 -30.00 -22.86 5.73
C LEU A 140 -29.64 -22.49 4.30
N ASN A 141 -29.60 -23.49 3.44
CA ASN A 141 -29.47 -23.32 2.00
C ASN A 141 -30.86 -23.11 1.41
N GLU A 142 -31.11 -21.92 0.88
CA GLU A 142 -32.43 -21.55 0.35
C GLU A 142 -32.82 -22.33 -0.91
N GLU A 143 -31.84 -22.85 -1.66
CA GLU A 143 -32.09 -23.60 -2.90
C GLU A 143 -32.50 -25.05 -2.62
N THR A 144 -31.85 -25.70 -1.64
CA THR A 144 -32.12 -27.11 -1.29
C THR A 144 -33.09 -27.25 -0.11
N GLY A 145 -33.26 -26.21 0.70
CA GLY A 145 -33.99 -26.25 1.96
C GLY A 145 -33.25 -27.04 3.05
N GLU A 146 -31.99 -27.40 2.85
CA GLU A 146 -31.18 -28.18 3.79
C GLU A 146 -30.23 -27.28 4.59
N LEU A 147 -29.85 -27.73 5.79
CA LEU A 147 -28.88 -27.05 6.63
C LEU A 147 -27.47 -27.53 6.32
N ASP A 148 -26.61 -26.61 5.85
CA ASP A 148 -25.22 -26.88 5.51
C ASP A 148 -24.29 -26.46 6.65
N PHE A 149 -23.34 -27.34 7.02
CA PHE A 149 -22.29 -27.00 7.98
C PHE A 149 -21.35 -25.94 7.42
N LYS A 150 -21.16 -24.84 8.15
CA LYS A 150 -20.15 -23.81 7.84
C LYS A 150 -18.92 -23.90 8.74
N VAL A 151 -19.10 -24.28 10.00
CA VAL A 151 -18.01 -24.57 10.93
C VAL A 151 -18.43 -25.68 11.88
N ALA A 152 -17.50 -26.58 12.20
CA ALA A 152 -17.67 -27.60 13.23
C ALA A 152 -16.32 -27.84 13.92
N ARG A 153 -16.26 -27.63 15.24
CA ARG A 153 -15.03 -27.70 16.04
C ARG A 153 -15.26 -28.51 17.32
N ASN A 154 -14.21 -29.16 17.82
CA ASN A 154 -14.17 -29.77 19.14
C ASN A 154 -13.38 -28.90 20.14
N MET A 155 -13.38 -29.30 21.40
CA MET A 155 -12.61 -28.65 22.47
C MET A 155 -11.09 -28.64 22.20
N ASP A 156 -10.59 -29.60 21.41
CA ASP A 156 -9.19 -29.71 21.01
C ASP A 156 -8.84 -28.82 19.79
N ARG A 157 -9.76 -27.96 19.34
CA ARG A 157 -9.63 -27.06 18.18
C ARG A 157 -9.43 -27.79 16.85
N GLU A 158 -9.84 -29.03 16.74
CA GLU A 158 -9.83 -29.79 15.49
C GLU A 158 -11.10 -29.53 14.68
N THR A 159 -10.95 -29.44 13.36
CA THR A 159 -12.08 -29.32 12.45
C THR A 159 -12.74 -30.68 12.26
N LEU A 160 -14.05 -30.75 12.51
CA LEU A 160 -14.84 -31.97 12.35
C LEU A 160 -15.41 -32.04 10.92
N ALA A 161 -15.18 -33.15 10.21
CA ALA A 161 -15.68 -33.32 8.84
C ALA A 161 -17.19 -33.66 8.82
N GLY A 162 -17.93 -32.98 7.93
CA GLY A 162 -19.39 -32.75 7.96
C GLY A 162 -20.37 -33.93 7.81
N SER A 163 -19.96 -35.16 8.08
CA SER A 163 -20.87 -36.32 8.06
C SER A 163 -20.61 -37.37 9.15
N SER A 164 -19.51 -37.25 9.89
CA SER A 164 -19.14 -38.19 10.97
C SER A 164 -19.62 -37.73 12.35
N PHE A 165 -20.38 -36.63 12.42
CA PHE A 165 -20.82 -36.05 13.69
C PHE A 165 -22.29 -36.36 13.98
N GLU A 166 -22.49 -37.02 15.11
CA GLU A 166 -23.76 -37.44 15.67
C GLU A 166 -24.55 -36.24 16.25
N ILE A 167 -25.21 -35.46 15.39
CA ILE A 167 -26.03 -34.30 15.80
C ILE A 167 -27.54 -34.59 15.88
N SER A 168 -28.20 -33.95 16.83
CA SER A 168 -29.66 -33.93 16.87
C SER A 168 -30.26 -33.02 15.81
N ARG A 169 -30.52 -33.57 14.62
CA ARG A 169 -31.26 -32.87 13.55
C ARG A 169 -32.63 -32.37 14.02
N THR A 170 -33.28 -33.07 14.94
CA THR A 170 -34.58 -32.64 15.48
C THR A 170 -34.47 -31.31 16.23
N VAL A 171 -33.49 -31.16 17.12
CA VAL A 171 -33.31 -29.92 17.89
C VAL A 171 -32.92 -28.77 16.96
N VAL A 172 -31.97 -29.00 16.06
CA VAL A 172 -31.51 -27.97 15.12
C VAL A 172 -32.64 -27.50 14.20
N ASN A 173 -33.38 -28.43 13.58
CA ASN A 173 -34.50 -28.08 12.70
C ASN A 173 -35.60 -27.34 13.45
N ARG A 174 -35.88 -27.73 14.70
CA ARG A 174 -36.86 -27.04 15.53
C ARG A 174 -36.46 -25.60 15.80
N VAL A 175 -35.20 -25.35 16.18
CA VAL A 175 -34.70 -23.98 16.39
C VAL A 175 -34.70 -23.18 15.09
N ALA A 176 -34.36 -23.80 13.96
CA ALA A 176 -34.39 -23.14 12.66
C ALA A 176 -35.82 -22.73 12.24
N VAL A 177 -36.82 -23.57 12.50
CA VAL A 177 -38.23 -23.32 12.12
C VAL A 177 -38.94 -22.41 13.11
N GLU A 178 -38.87 -22.69 14.41
CA GLU A 178 -39.53 -21.91 15.45
C GLU A 178 -38.80 -20.56 15.68
N GLY A 179 -37.50 -20.51 15.40
CA GLY A 179 -36.70 -19.32 15.57
C GLY A 179 -36.53 -18.90 17.03
N GLU A 180 -36.67 -19.85 17.97
CA GLU A 180 -36.53 -19.67 19.41
C GLU A 180 -35.33 -20.49 19.95
N PRO A 181 -34.52 -19.94 20.87
CA PRO A 181 -33.37 -20.65 21.43
C PRO A 181 -33.79 -21.81 22.36
N ILE A 182 -32.99 -22.87 22.35
CA ILE A 182 -33.19 -24.05 23.19
C ILE A 182 -31.95 -24.26 24.06
N LEU A 183 -32.16 -24.26 25.38
CA LEU A 183 -31.18 -24.64 26.39
C LEU A 183 -31.75 -25.77 27.25
N THR A 184 -30.97 -26.84 27.40
CA THR A 184 -31.29 -27.95 28.32
C THR A 184 -30.00 -28.51 28.90
N THR A 185 -30.00 -28.81 30.20
CA THR A 185 -28.85 -29.39 30.91
C THR A 185 -28.88 -30.92 30.89
N ASN A 186 -30.04 -31.52 30.65
CA ASN A 186 -30.24 -32.95 30.48
C ASN A 186 -31.35 -33.23 29.45
N ALA A 187 -30.99 -33.32 28.17
CA ALA A 187 -31.92 -33.54 27.08
C ALA A 187 -32.65 -34.89 27.17
N GLN A 188 -32.04 -35.91 27.80
CA GLN A 188 -32.68 -37.20 28.05
C GLN A 188 -33.77 -37.13 29.12
N ALA A 189 -33.64 -36.23 30.10
CA ALA A 189 -34.64 -36.02 31.14
C ALA A 189 -35.64 -34.89 30.82
N ASP A 190 -35.38 -34.11 29.77
CA ASP A 190 -36.25 -33.02 29.34
C ASP A 190 -37.47 -33.58 28.58
N PRO A 191 -38.71 -33.41 29.06
CA PRO A 191 -39.91 -33.93 28.41
C PRO A 191 -40.09 -33.44 26.97
N ARG A 192 -39.45 -32.31 26.61
CA ARG A 192 -39.50 -31.74 25.25
C ARG A 192 -38.64 -32.53 24.25
N PHE A 193 -37.64 -33.28 24.73
CA PHE A 193 -36.59 -33.89 23.90
C PHE A 193 -36.32 -35.37 24.21
N SER A 194 -36.77 -35.88 25.36
CA SER A 194 -36.51 -37.25 25.84
C SER A 194 -37.03 -38.35 24.90
N ALA A 195 -38.08 -38.07 24.13
CA ALA A 195 -38.64 -38.99 23.13
C ALA A 195 -37.95 -38.92 21.75
N GLN A 196 -36.99 -38.01 21.55
CA GLN A 196 -36.34 -37.80 20.26
C GLN A 196 -35.23 -38.82 20.04
N ALA A 197 -35.34 -39.58 18.94
CA ALA A 197 -34.39 -40.65 18.61
C ALA A 197 -32.93 -40.17 18.62
N SER A 198 -32.66 -38.97 18.13
CA SER A 198 -31.30 -38.42 18.08
C SER A 198 -30.74 -37.99 19.45
N VAL A 199 -31.59 -37.64 20.42
CA VAL A 199 -31.15 -37.30 21.78
C VAL A 199 -30.81 -38.56 22.58
N VAL A 200 -31.58 -39.63 22.34
CA VAL A 200 -31.36 -40.94 22.95
C VAL A 200 -30.13 -41.62 22.33
N SER A 201 -30.02 -41.66 21.00
CA SER A 201 -28.92 -42.33 20.30
C SER A 201 -27.55 -41.73 20.59
N TYR A 202 -27.47 -40.41 20.75
CA TYR A 202 -26.18 -39.71 20.89
C TYR A 202 -25.85 -39.33 22.34
N SER A 203 -26.64 -39.84 23.30
CA SER A 203 -26.49 -39.60 24.74
C SER A 203 -26.26 -38.13 25.10
N LEU A 204 -26.96 -37.22 24.41
CA LEU A 204 -26.77 -35.78 24.58
C LEU A 204 -27.27 -35.36 25.96
N ARG A 205 -26.35 -34.88 26.80
CA ARG A 205 -26.67 -34.43 28.15
C ARG A 205 -27.08 -32.96 28.10
N SER A 206 -26.17 -32.07 27.76
CA SER A 206 -26.45 -30.64 27.70
C SER A 206 -26.46 -30.14 26.27
N ILE A 207 -27.47 -29.37 25.89
CA ILE A 207 -27.62 -28.80 24.54
C ILE A 207 -27.93 -27.32 24.67
N PHE A 208 -27.22 -26.50 23.91
CA PHE A 208 -27.48 -25.08 23.74
C PHE A 208 -27.48 -24.75 22.25
N CYS A 209 -28.65 -24.38 21.71
CA CYS A 209 -28.85 -24.08 20.30
C CYS A 209 -29.60 -22.77 20.15
N VAL A 210 -29.07 -21.85 19.34
CA VAL A 210 -29.57 -20.49 19.18
C VAL A 210 -29.78 -20.20 17.69
N PRO A 211 -30.93 -19.60 17.30
CA PRO A 211 -31.18 -19.25 15.91
C PRO A 211 -30.37 -18.01 15.51
N LEU A 212 -29.77 -18.05 14.32
CA LEU A 212 -29.12 -16.90 13.70
C LEU A 212 -30.08 -16.33 12.64
N LYS A 213 -30.70 -15.19 12.94
CA LYS A 213 -31.58 -14.44 12.02
C LYS A 213 -30.85 -13.19 11.55
N VAL A 214 -30.95 -12.87 10.27
CA VAL A 214 -30.41 -11.64 9.65
C VAL A 214 -31.53 -10.62 9.51
#